data_AF-A0A653N449-F1
#
_entry.id   AF-A0A653N449-F1
#
_cell.length_a   1.000
_cell.length_b   1.000
_cell.length_c   1.000
_cell.angle_alpha   90.00
_cell.angle_beta   90.00
_cell.angle_gamma   90.00
#
_symmetry.space_group_name_H-M   'P 1'
#
loop_
_entity.id
_entity.type
_entity.pdbx_description
1 polymer ?
#
loop_
_entity_poly.entity_id
_entity_poly.type
_entity_poly.pdbx_seq_one_letter_code
_entity_poly.pdbx_strand_id
1 'polypeptide(L)'
;MQTHRDHTLGEGWYACVFQLMSKYKPRGIGWVPHRVYIIHILDEELFKVGITRSSTGRLSKLVTTRRPLVEFIPVANSRVARLIELHILAARAYARREAITLKGLHGRTECWRDTAKPPSLVALEAQLREVYPSKWWDYSDPNATR
;
A
#
# COMPACT_ATOMS: atom_id res chain seq x y z
N MET A 1 -8.89 -18.22 -26.98
CA MET A 1 -9.30 -17.02 -26.24
C MET A 1 -9.16 -17.31 -24.75
N GLN A 2 -8.03 -16.93 -24.16
CA GLN A 2 -7.70 -17.23 -22.77
C GLN A 2 -8.32 -16.15 -21.89
N THR A 3 -9.37 -16.49 -21.17
CA THR A 3 -9.99 -15.62 -20.17
C THR A 3 -8.97 -15.30 -19.09
N HIS A 4 -8.51 -14.05 -19.05
CA HIS A 4 -7.84 -13.47 -17.89
C HIS A 4 -8.75 -13.69 -16.68
N ARG A 5 -8.42 -14.69 -15.85
CA ARG A 5 -8.96 -14.76 -14.49
C ARG A 5 -8.30 -13.63 -13.73
N ASP A 6 -8.92 -12.46 -13.79
CA ASP A 6 -8.69 -11.44 -12.78
C ASP A 6 -8.88 -12.12 -11.43
N HIS A 7 -7.83 -12.11 -10.62
CA HIS A 7 -7.88 -12.56 -9.24
C HIS A 7 -8.77 -11.58 -8.46
N THR A 8 -10.09 -11.69 -8.64
CA THR A 8 -11.07 -11.12 -7.73
C THR A 8 -10.86 -11.79 -6.39
N LEU A 9 -10.21 -11.06 -5.48
CA LEU A 9 -10.17 -11.40 -4.07
C LEU A 9 -11.62 -11.70 -3.64
N GLY A 10 -11.91 -12.93 -3.22
CA GLY A 10 -13.28 -13.34 -2.92
C GLY A 10 -13.90 -12.53 -1.76
N GLU A 11 -15.22 -12.53 -1.63
CA GLU A 11 -15.94 -11.80 -0.55
C GLU A 11 -15.38 -12.09 0.85
N GLY A 12 -14.94 -13.33 1.11
CA GLY A 12 -14.31 -13.72 2.37
C GLY A 12 -12.97 -13.01 2.66
N TRP A 13 -12.22 -12.62 1.62
CA TRP A 13 -11.01 -11.82 1.79
C TRP A 13 -11.33 -10.40 2.25
N TYR A 14 -12.32 -9.75 1.63
CA TYR A 14 -12.73 -8.40 2.02
C TYR A 14 -13.23 -8.35 3.47
N ALA A 15 -14.03 -9.32 3.89
CA ALA A 15 -14.49 -9.44 5.27
C ALA A 15 -13.32 -9.63 6.26
N CYS A 16 -12.34 -10.47 5.92
CA CYS A 16 -11.14 -10.69 6.73
C CYS A 16 -10.30 -9.41 6.87
N VAL A 17 -10.03 -8.72 5.75
CA VAL A 17 -9.29 -7.45 5.77
C VAL A 17 -10.07 -6.38 6.53
N PHE A 18 -11.39 -6.29 6.35
CA PHE A 18 -12.22 -5.36 7.11
C PHE A 18 -12.12 -5.60 8.62
N GLN A 19 -12.19 -6.86 9.05
CA GLN A 19 -12.06 -7.22 10.47
C GLN A 19 -10.65 -6.94 11.02
N LEU A 20 -9.61 -7.15 10.22
CA LEU A 20 -8.24 -6.80 10.59
C LEU A 20 -8.08 -5.28 10.74
N MET A 21 -8.61 -4.51 9.79
CA MET A 21 -8.48 -3.05 9.74
C MET A 21 -9.39 -2.32 10.74
N SER A 22 -10.51 -2.91 11.13
CA SER A 22 -11.38 -2.36 12.19
C SER A 22 -10.73 -2.46 13.57
N LYS A 23 -9.95 -3.52 13.82
CA LYS A 23 -9.13 -3.71 15.02
C LYS A 23 -7.81 -2.93 14.97
N TYR A 24 -7.40 -2.49 13.79
CA TYR A 24 -6.18 -1.69 13.62
C TYR A 24 -6.33 -0.33 14.32
N LYS A 25 -5.62 -0.19 15.44
CA LYS A 25 -5.38 1.07 16.12
C LYS A 25 -4.08 1.68 15.57
N PRO A 26 -4.14 2.78 14.81
CA PRO A 26 -2.92 3.42 14.34
C PRO A 26 -2.05 3.81 15.54
N ARG A 27 -0.74 3.55 15.45
CA ARG A 27 0.21 3.98 16.50
C ARG A 27 0.43 5.49 16.35
N GLY A 28 -0.24 6.31 17.17
CA GLY A 28 -0.03 7.75 17.25
C GLY A 28 -1.32 8.59 17.27
N ILE A 29 -1.18 9.86 17.64
CA ILE A 29 -2.24 10.88 17.69
C ILE A 29 -2.73 11.18 16.26
N GLY A 30 -4.03 11.04 16.05
CA GLY A 30 -4.77 11.72 14.98
C GLY A 30 -4.72 11.10 13.59
N TRP A 31 -5.68 11.51 12.79
CA TRP A 31 -5.69 11.38 11.33
C TRP A 31 -4.51 12.14 10.71
N VAL A 32 -3.36 11.49 10.61
CA VAL A 32 -2.17 12.07 9.97
C VAL A 32 -2.09 11.60 8.51
N PRO A 33 -1.99 12.51 7.53
CA PRO A 33 -1.81 12.13 6.13
C PRO A 33 -0.57 11.26 5.90
N HIS A 34 -0.75 10.22 5.10
CA HIS A 34 0.30 9.30 4.68
C HIS A 34 0.45 9.32 3.16
N ARG A 35 1.50 8.69 2.69
CA ARG A 35 1.74 8.41 1.28
C ARG A 35 1.92 6.91 1.12
N VAL A 36 1.25 6.35 0.13
CA VAL A 36 1.54 5.02 -0.40
C VAL A 36 2.37 5.21 -1.64
N TYR A 37 3.43 4.43 -1.79
CA TYR A 37 4.32 4.52 -2.94
C TYR A 37 4.79 3.14 -3.39
N ILE A 38 5.14 3.04 -4.67
CA ILE A 38 5.81 1.89 -5.26
C ILE A 38 7.15 2.35 -5.81
N ILE A 39 8.22 1.64 -5.46
CA ILE A 39 9.55 1.81 -6.07
C ILE A 39 9.96 0.53 -6.80
N HIS A 40 10.78 0.66 -7.84
CA HIS A 40 11.43 -0.49 -8.51
C HIS A 40 12.85 -0.63 -8.00
N ILE A 41 13.18 -1.72 -7.33
CA ILE A 41 14.53 -2.05 -6.91
C ILE A 41 15.20 -2.77 -8.09
N LEU A 42 15.87 -1.98 -8.95
CA LEU A 42 16.40 -2.47 -10.23
C LEU A 42 17.40 -3.61 -10.04
N ASP A 43 18.33 -3.46 -9.08
CA ASP A 43 19.39 -4.44 -8.81
C ASP A 43 18.87 -5.83 -8.36
N GLU A 44 17.59 -5.92 -7.97
CA GLU A 44 16.98 -7.17 -7.49
C GLU A 44 15.78 -7.65 -8.31
N GLU A 45 15.39 -6.88 -9.33
CA GLU A 45 14.20 -7.15 -10.17
C GLU A 45 12.92 -7.24 -9.32
N LEU A 46 12.77 -6.33 -8.36
CA LEU A 46 11.65 -6.29 -7.42
C LEU A 46 10.91 -4.95 -7.46
N PHE A 47 9.60 -4.98 -7.42
CA PHE A 47 8.84 -3.83 -6.93
C PHE A 47 8.66 -3.91 -5.42
N LYS A 48 8.65 -2.74 -4.78
CA LYS A 48 8.32 -2.58 -3.37
C LYS A 48 7.18 -1.61 -3.21
N VAL A 49 6.17 -2.00 -2.42
CA VAL A 49 5.20 -1.06 -1.86
C VAL A 49 5.70 -0.57 -0.50
N GLY A 50 5.47 0.69 -0.20
CA GLY A 50 5.77 1.26 1.09
C GLY A 50 4.80 2.36 1.50
N ILE A 51 4.78 2.59 2.81
CA ILE A 51 3.99 3.65 3.44
C ILE A 51 4.93 4.61 4.15
N THR A 52 4.62 5.90 4.09
CA THR A 52 5.32 6.90 4.89
C THR A 52 4.39 8.03 5.30
N ARG A 53 4.72 8.74 6.38
CA ARG A 53 3.98 9.97 6.75
C ARG A 53 4.30 11.05 5.73
N SER A 54 3.29 11.82 5.32
CA SER A 54 3.48 12.89 4.31
C SER A 54 4.51 13.94 4.72
N SER A 55 4.67 14.19 6.02
CA SER A 55 5.63 15.14 6.58
C SER A 55 7.06 14.61 6.67
N THR A 56 7.29 13.32 6.38
CA THR A 56 8.63 12.72 6.48
C THR A 56 9.30 12.70 5.12
N GLY A 57 10.51 13.30 5.02
CA GLY A 57 11.36 13.22 3.83
C GLY A 57 11.92 11.81 3.53
N ARG A 58 11.31 10.77 4.09
CA ARG A 58 11.75 9.37 3.97
C ARG A 58 11.65 8.88 2.52
N LEU A 59 10.60 9.27 1.80
CA LEU A 59 10.45 8.87 0.40
C LEU A 59 11.60 9.41 -0.45
N SER A 60 11.93 10.70 -0.30
CA SER A 60 13.06 11.33 -1.00
C SER A 60 14.40 10.66 -0.71
N LYS A 61 14.58 10.09 0.49
CA LYS A 61 15.79 9.32 0.85
C LYS A 61 15.83 7.91 0.23
N LEU A 62 14.66 7.34 -0.06
CA LEU A 62 14.54 5.99 -0.63
C LEU A 62 14.64 6.00 -2.14
N VAL A 63 14.09 7.03 -2.78
CA VAL A 63 14.15 7.21 -4.23
C VAL A 63 15.57 7.55 -4.64
N THR A 64 16.15 6.67 -5.46
CA THR A 64 17.49 6.84 -6.04
C THR A 64 17.45 6.37 -7.49
N THR A 65 18.51 6.58 -8.26
CA THR A 65 18.59 6.08 -9.65
C THR A 65 18.41 4.56 -9.74
N ARG A 66 18.83 3.81 -8.70
CA ARG A 66 18.64 2.34 -8.62
C ARG A 66 17.31 1.92 -8.00
N ARG A 67 16.57 2.89 -7.47
CA ARG A 67 15.26 2.71 -6.82
C ARG A 67 14.28 3.79 -7.27
N PRO A 68 13.98 3.89 -8.57
CA PRO A 68 13.07 4.92 -9.06
C PRO A 68 11.67 4.75 -8.45
N LEU A 69 11.02 5.89 -8.24
CA LEU A 69 9.60 5.95 -7.89
C LEU A 69 8.78 5.58 -9.14
N VAL A 70 7.86 4.64 -8.97
CA VAL A 70 6.99 4.16 -10.06
C VAL A 70 5.61 4.76 -9.94
N GLU A 71 5.03 4.69 -8.74
CA GLU A 71 3.68 5.17 -8.44
C GLU A 71 3.66 5.79 -7.05
N PHE A 72 2.82 6.80 -6.84
CA PHE A 72 2.59 7.37 -5.52
C PHE A 72 1.19 8.00 -5.41
N ILE A 73 0.59 7.91 -4.22
CA ILE A 73 -0.62 8.67 -3.89
C ILE A 73 -0.57 9.15 -2.43
N PRO A 74 -1.06 10.38 -2.13
CA PRO A 74 -1.36 10.78 -0.78
C PRO A 74 -2.66 10.11 -0.31
N VAL A 75 -2.72 9.77 0.97
CA VAL A 75 -3.92 9.23 1.61
C VAL A 75 -4.13 9.87 2.97
N ALA A 76 -5.39 9.91 3.39
CA ALA A 76 -5.80 10.67 4.56
C ALA A 76 -5.20 10.17 5.89
N ASN A 77 -4.94 8.86 6.02
CA ASN A 77 -4.41 8.28 7.25
C ASN A 77 -3.61 6.99 7.00
N SER A 78 -2.96 6.48 8.05
CA SER A 78 -2.20 5.22 8.01
C SER A 78 -3.07 3.98 7.84
N ARG A 79 -4.35 4.02 8.26
CA ARG A 79 -5.31 2.92 8.08
C ARG A 79 -5.56 2.70 6.58
N VAL A 80 -5.88 3.74 5.84
CA VAL A 80 -6.05 3.69 4.37
C VAL A 80 -4.76 3.27 3.69
N ALA A 81 -3.63 3.85 4.12
CA ALA A 81 -2.34 3.49 3.55
C ALA A 81 -2.07 1.98 3.68
N ARG A 82 -2.35 1.41 4.86
CA ARG A 82 -2.18 -0.02 5.14
C ARG A 82 -3.20 -0.88 4.41
N LEU A 83 -4.43 -0.41 4.25
CA LEU A 83 -5.46 -1.09 3.46
C LEU A 83 -4.98 -1.28 2.01
N ILE A 84 -4.49 -0.22 1.37
CA ILE A 84 -3.98 -0.26 -0.01
C ILE A 84 -2.78 -1.19 -0.10
N GLU A 85 -1.81 -1.06 0.81
CA GLU A 85 -0.63 -1.93 0.85
C GLU A 85 -1.00 -3.42 0.94
N LEU A 86 -1.94 -3.78 1.82
CA LEU A 86 -2.40 -5.16 1.96
C LEU A 86 -3.05 -5.70 0.68
N HIS A 87 -3.85 -4.89 -0.03
CA HIS A 87 -4.46 -5.31 -1.28
C HIS A 87 -3.41 -5.57 -2.37
N ILE A 88 -2.39 -4.71 -2.48
CA ILE A 88 -1.29 -4.93 -3.41
C ILE A 88 -0.55 -6.22 -3.08
N LEU A 89 -0.20 -6.43 -1.81
CA LEU A 89 0.53 -7.63 -1.39
C LEU A 89 -0.27 -8.92 -1.58
N ALA A 90 -1.58 -8.89 -1.39
CA ALA A 90 -2.46 -10.02 -1.65
C ALA A 90 -2.56 -10.32 -3.15
N ALA A 91 -2.79 -9.28 -3.97
CA ALA A 91 -2.84 -9.40 -5.43
C ALA A 91 -1.51 -9.83 -6.06
N ARG A 92 -0.40 -9.74 -5.30
CA ARG A 92 0.95 -10.13 -5.72
C ARG A 92 1.52 -11.27 -4.88
N ALA A 93 0.68 -11.99 -4.13
CA ALA A 93 1.10 -13.04 -3.22
C ALA A 93 1.96 -14.12 -3.92
N TYR A 94 1.59 -14.49 -5.14
CA TYR A 94 2.30 -15.49 -5.96
C TYR A 94 3.72 -15.04 -6.38
N ALA A 95 3.99 -13.74 -6.43
CA ALA A 95 5.26 -13.16 -6.86
C ALA A 95 6.07 -12.58 -5.68
N ARG A 96 5.59 -12.76 -4.44
CA ARG A 96 6.24 -12.26 -3.22
C ARG A 96 7.69 -12.74 -3.14
N ARG A 97 8.59 -11.80 -2.83
CA ARG A 97 10.01 -12.09 -2.58
C ARG A 97 10.55 -11.04 -1.62
N GLU A 98 11.52 -11.42 -0.79
CA GLU A 98 12.19 -10.46 0.07
C GLU A 98 13.28 -9.69 -0.66
N ALA A 99 13.37 -8.38 -0.43
CA ALA A 99 14.50 -7.59 -0.88
C ALA A 99 15.70 -7.74 0.07
N ILE A 100 16.84 -8.14 -0.49
CA ILE A 100 18.11 -8.36 0.22
C ILE A 100 18.83 -7.03 0.45
N THR A 101 18.81 -6.11 -0.52
CA THR A 101 19.47 -4.80 -0.43
C THR A 101 18.80 -3.85 0.57
N LEU A 102 17.58 -4.18 0.99
CA LEU A 102 16.87 -3.44 2.06
C LEU A 102 17.18 -3.99 3.46
N LYS A 103 18.15 -4.90 3.61
CA LYS A 103 18.58 -5.43 4.91
C LYS A 103 19.02 -4.28 5.84
N GLY A 104 18.37 -4.17 7.00
CA GLY A 104 18.59 -3.09 7.97
C GLY A 104 17.59 -1.92 7.86
N LEU A 105 16.79 -1.87 6.80
CA LEU A 105 15.65 -0.96 6.67
C LEU A 105 14.36 -1.74 6.93
N HIS A 106 13.42 -1.16 7.68
CA HIS A 106 12.06 -1.69 7.75
C HIS A 106 11.49 -1.75 6.32
N GLY A 107 11.10 -2.95 5.88
CA GLY A 107 10.30 -3.13 4.68
C GLY A 107 10.79 -4.18 3.67
N ARG A 108 11.41 -5.27 4.13
CA ARG A 108 11.93 -6.33 3.23
C ARG A 108 10.83 -7.17 2.59
N THR A 109 9.71 -7.34 3.27
CA THR A 109 8.70 -8.33 2.91
C THR A 109 7.64 -7.75 1.98
N GLU A 110 7.50 -6.43 1.90
CA GLU A 110 6.51 -5.77 1.05
C GLU A 110 7.01 -5.60 -0.39
N CYS A 111 7.58 -6.68 -0.95
CA CYS A 111 8.14 -6.71 -2.29
C CYS A 111 7.61 -7.90 -3.10
N TRP A 112 7.64 -7.77 -4.43
CA TRP A 112 7.30 -8.82 -5.38
C TRP A 112 8.14 -8.70 -6.65
N ARG A 113 8.27 -9.79 -7.41
CA ARG A 113 9.03 -9.83 -8.67
C ARG A 113 8.45 -8.86 -9.70
N ASP A 114 9.31 -8.16 -10.42
CA ASP A 114 8.91 -7.16 -11.41
C ASP A 114 8.25 -7.73 -12.67
N THR A 115 8.32 -9.04 -12.87
CA THR A 115 7.51 -9.78 -13.84
C THR A 115 6.00 -9.58 -13.62
N ALA A 116 5.58 -9.26 -12.40
CA ALA A 116 4.22 -8.85 -12.08
C ALA A 116 4.14 -7.32 -11.95
N LYS A 117 3.69 -6.65 -13.02
CA LYS A 117 3.61 -5.18 -13.09
C LYS A 117 2.82 -4.59 -11.90
N PRO A 118 3.23 -3.41 -11.40
CA PRO A 118 2.54 -2.74 -10.32
C PRO A 118 1.13 -2.33 -10.77
N PRO A 119 0.13 -2.38 -9.88
CA PRO A 119 -1.16 -1.79 -10.16
C PRO A 119 -1.08 -0.26 -10.15
N SER A 120 -2.01 0.40 -10.84
CA SER A 120 -2.21 1.85 -10.63
C SER A 120 -2.75 2.08 -9.22
N LEU A 121 -2.05 2.91 -8.44
CA LEU A 121 -2.47 3.23 -7.08
C LEU A 121 -3.78 4.03 -7.05
N VAL A 122 -3.96 4.94 -8.01
CA VAL A 122 -5.19 5.76 -8.13
C VAL A 122 -6.40 4.87 -8.43
N ALA A 123 -6.27 3.94 -9.39
CA ALA A 123 -7.36 3.03 -9.73
C ALA A 123 -7.72 2.10 -8.56
N LEU A 124 -6.70 1.58 -7.87
CA LEU A 124 -6.91 0.76 -6.68
C LEU A 124 -7.58 1.54 -5.55
N GLU A 125 -7.16 2.79 -5.31
CA GLU A 125 -7.80 3.65 -4.31
C GLU A 125 -9.28 3.85 -4.62
N ALA A 126 -9.61 4.17 -5.88
CA ALA A 126 -10.99 4.36 -6.33
C ALA A 126 -11.83 3.09 -6.09
N GLN A 127 -11.32 1.92 -6.49
CA GLN A 127 -12.00 0.64 -6.27
C GLN A 127 -12.24 0.37 -4.77
N LEU A 128 -11.26 0.64 -3.93
CA LEU A 128 -11.39 0.38 -2.48
C LEU A 128 -12.38 1.36 -1.81
N ARG A 129 -12.53 2.58 -2.33
CA ARG A 129 -13.54 3.53 -1.83
C ARG A 129 -14.98 3.04 -2.04
N GLU A 130 -15.22 2.24 -3.07
CA GLU A 130 -16.54 1.64 -3.32
C GLU A 130 -16.90 0.54 -2.32
N VAL A 131 -15.89 -0.15 -1.78
CA VAL A 131 -16.07 -1.34 -0.91
C VAL A 131 -15.97 -0.99 0.59
N TYR A 132 -15.14 -0.01 0.95
CA TYR A 132 -14.83 0.31 2.34
C TYR A 132 -15.50 1.61 2.82
N PRO A 133 -15.80 1.75 4.12
CA PRO A 133 -16.57 2.89 4.64
C PRO A 133 -15.98 4.25 4.25
N SER A 134 -16.84 5.17 3.75
CA SER A 134 -16.47 6.54 3.35
C SER A 134 -15.65 7.27 4.40
N LYS A 135 -16.04 7.15 5.67
CA LYS A 135 -15.35 7.74 6.83
C LYS A 135 -13.89 7.34 7.02
N TRP A 136 -13.36 6.36 6.28
CA TRP A 136 -11.93 6.02 6.32
C TRP A 136 -11.09 6.88 5.38
N TRP A 137 -11.72 7.52 4.40
CA TRP A 137 -11.07 8.24 3.31
C TRP A 137 -11.02 9.77 3.53
N ASP A 138 -11.77 10.29 4.50
CA ASP A 138 -11.91 11.73 4.75
C ASP A 138 -10.66 12.35 5.39
N TYR A 139 -10.04 13.35 4.77
CA TYR A 139 -8.86 14.02 5.36
C TYR A 139 -9.13 14.76 6.68
N SER A 140 -10.39 14.90 7.06
CA SER A 140 -10.85 15.48 8.31
C SER A 140 -10.83 14.43 9.43
N ASP A 141 -10.19 14.73 10.57
CA ASP A 141 -10.26 13.82 11.73
C ASP A 141 -11.72 13.73 12.23
N PRO A 142 -12.40 12.57 12.14
CA PRO A 142 -13.76 12.38 12.64
C PRO A 142 -13.84 12.50 14.16
N ASN A 143 -12.71 12.62 14.87
CA ASN A 143 -12.65 12.90 16.30
C ASN A 143 -12.34 14.38 16.61
N ALA A 144 -12.13 15.25 15.62
CA ALA A 144 -11.87 16.68 15.85
C ALA A 144 -13.10 17.45 16.37
N THR A 145 -14.27 16.82 16.39
CA THR A 145 -15.55 17.42 16.82
C THR A 145 -16.06 16.92 18.18
N ARG A 146 -15.20 16.33 19.02
CA ARG A 146 -15.57 15.88 20.37
C ARG A 146 -14.82 16.62 21.47
#